data_AF-A0AAD0YFV2-F1
#
_entry.id   AF-A0AAD0YFV2-F1
#
_cell.length_a   1.000
_cell.length_b   1.000
_cell.length_c   1.000
_cell.angle_alpha   90.00
_cell.angle_beta   90.00
_cell.angle_gamma   90.00
#
_symmetry.space_group_name_H-M   'P 1'
#
loop_
_entity.id
_entity.type
_entity.pdbx_description
1 polymer ?
#
loop_
_entity_poly.entity_id
_entity_poly.type
_entity_poly.pdbx_seq_one_letter_code
_entity_poly.pdbx_strand_id
1 'polypeptide(L)'
;MDKLKFKHHLHEATKLLFELTKTLCYNDLHENCRYLVTPNSRTVDGHLSEEEILILKKWNQYEGKLLTAWQIVDLFHHDNKVPVWIDMTIYEARPDVTVINLFCSRRLRHEAELMHQGVPPFHVLVSIPPENLKAEINGRFDVNWKKKHDGNQKPKGILNRLKKLIKKN
;
A
#
# COMPACT_ATOMS: atom_id res chain seq x y z
N MET A 1 1.38 4.14 -20.73
CA MET A 1 0.17 3.34 -20.52
C MET A 1 -0.99 4.30 -20.47
N ASP A 2 -2.00 4.08 -21.30
CA ASP A 2 -3.23 4.87 -21.25
C ASP A 2 -3.96 4.66 -19.90
N LYS A 3 -4.71 5.69 -19.48
CA LYS A 3 -5.40 5.73 -18.19
C LYS A 3 -6.46 4.64 -18.02
N LEU A 4 -7.18 4.29 -19.09
CA LEU A 4 -8.17 3.21 -19.05
C LEU A 4 -7.47 1.86 -18.87
N LYS A 5 -6.33 1.66 -19.54
CA LYS A 5 -5.51 0.45 -19.35
C LYS A 5 -4.96 0.36 -17.93
N PHE A 6 -4.46 1.45 -17.37
CA PHE A 6 -3.99 1.48 -15.97
C PHE A 6 -5.12 1.15 -14.98
N LYS A 7 -6.31 1.71 -15.19
CA LYS A 7 -7.51 1.39 -14.39
C LYS A 7 -7.87 -0.10 -14.46
N HIS A 8 -7.87 -0.67 -15.66
CA HIS A 8 -8.12 -2.10 -15.86
C HIS A 8 -7.07 -2.94 -15.11
N HIS A 9 -5.80 -2.57 -15.23
CA HIS A 9 -4.70 -3.26 -14.55
C HIS A 9 -4.82 -3.20 -13.02
N LEU A 10 -5.21 -2.05 -12.44
CA LEU A 10 -5.46 -1.92 -11.00
C LEU A 10 -6.58 -2.86 -10.53
N HIS A 11 -7.65 -2.97 -11.31
CA HIS A 11 -8.78 -3.85 -11.02
C HIS A 11 -8.39 -5.33 -11.05
N GLU A 12 -7.71 -5.76 -12.11
CA GLU A 12 -7.25 -7.15 -12.25
C GLU A 12 -6.22 -7.51 -11.18
N ALA A 13 -5.25 -6.64 -10.90
CA ALA A 13 -4.29 -6.87 -9.83
C ALA A 13 -4.96 -6.94 -8.44
N THR A 14 -6.03 -6.18 -8.20
CA THR A 14 -6.81 -6.27 -6.95
C THR A 14 -7.50 -7.63 -6.81
N LYS A 15 -8.06 -8.19 -7.89
CA LYS A 15 -8.66 -9.55 -7.88
C LYS A 15 -7.61 -10.61 -7.60
N LEU A 16 -6.49 -10.56 -8.31
CA LEU A 16 -5.37 -11.50 -8.12
C LEU A 16 -4.83 -11.43 -6.69
N LEU A 17 -4.77 -10.23 -6.10
CA LEU A 17 -4.40 -10.05 -4.69
C LEU A 17 -5.37 -10.72 -3.72
N PHE A 18 -6.67 -10.64 -3.98
CA PHE A 18 -7.67 -11.32 -3.16
C PHE A 18 -7.55 -12.83 -3.26
N GLU A 19 -7.37 -13.36 -4.46
CA GLU A 19 -7.18 -14.79 -4.70
C GLU A 19 -5.94 -15.30 -3.97
N LEU A 20 -4.78 -14.66 -4.18
CA LEU A 20 -3.54 -15.04 -3.53
C LEU A 20 -3.62 -14.89 -2.01
N THR A 21 -4.23 -13.82 -1.50
CA THR A 21 -4.33 -13.62 -0.05
C THR A 21 -5.24 -14.66 0.59
N LYS A 22 -6.32 -15.09 -0.08
CA LYS A 22 -7.21 -16.13 0.46
C LYS A 22 -6.52 -17.50 0.59
N THR A 23 -5.50 -17.81 -0.23
CA THR A 23 -4.76 -19.07 -0.08
C THR A 23 -3.82 -19.08 1.12
N LEU A 24 -3.33 -17.92 1.55
CA LEU A 24 -2.28 -17.78 2.57
C LEU A 24 -2.75 -17.17 3.89
N CYS A 25 -3.86 -16.43 3.90
CA CYS A 25 -4.34 -15.71 5.08
C CYS A 25 -5.78 -16.08 5.42
N TYR A 26 -6.14 -16.11 6.70
CA TYR A 26 -7.44 -16.60 7.17
C TYR A 26 -8.53 -15.53 7.29
N ASN A 27 -8.21 -14.25 7.12
CA ASN A 27 -9.18 -13.16 7.28
C ASN A 27 -10.17 -13.10 6.09
N ASP A 28 -11.41 -12.76 6.39
CA ASP A 28 -12.37 -12.38 5.37
C ASP A 28 -12.00 -11.02 4.76
N LEU A 29 -12.08 -10.93 3.44
CA LEU A 29 -11.76 -9.72 2.68
C LEU A 29 -13.05 -9.12 2.13
N HIS A 30 -13.25 -7.83 2.38
CA HIS A 30 -14.43 -7.09 1.94
C HIS A 30 -14.14 -6.39 0.60
N GLU A 31 -15.11 -6.38 -0.32
CA GLU A 31 -14.94 -5.84 -1.68
C GLU A 31 -14.79 -4.31 -1.72
N ASN A 32 -15.23 -3.60 -0.68
CA ASN A 32 -14.97 -2.18 -0.49
C ASN A 32 -13.46 -1.94 -0.23
N CYS A 33 -12.70 -1.80 -1.32
CA CYS A 33 -11.27 -1.58 -1.26
C CYS A 33 -10.92 -0.10 -1.07
N ARG A 34 -9.97 0.17 -0.18
CA ARG A 34 -9.32 1.46 -0.02
C ARG A 34 -7.81 1.31 -0.15
N TYR A 35 -7.15 2.33 -0.68
CA TYR A 35 -5.75 2.25 -1.05
C TYR A 35 -4.92 3.25 -0.24
N LEU A 36 -3.79 2.78 0.29
CA LEU A 36 -2.75 3.59 0.92
C LEU A 36 -1.57 3.70 -0.04
N VAL A 37 -1.07 4.93 -0.23
CA VAL A 37 0.09 5.19 -1.11
C VAL A 37 1.35 5.32 -0.27
N THR A 38 2.32 4.44 -0.53
CA THR A 38 3.61 4.39 0.14
C THR A 38 4.74 4.42 -0.89
N PRO A 39 5.22 5.59 -1.31
CA PRO A 39 6.35 5.66 -2.21
C PRO A 39 7.61 5.09 -1.54
N ASN A 40 8.54 4.56 -2.33
CA ASN A 40 9.78 3.94 -1.82
C ASN A 40 10.67 4.87 -0.99
N SER A 41 10.50 6.18 -1.14
CA SER A 41 10.90 7.19 -0.17
C SER A 41 9.94 8.38 -0.28
N ARG A 42 9.77 9.17 0.78
CA ARG A 42 9.01 10.43 0.74
C ARG A 42 9.88 11.67 0.51
N THR A 43 11.20 11.51 0.48
CA THR A 43 12.15 12.60 0.29
C THR A 43 12.48 12.78 -1.19
N VAL A 44 12.98 13.97 -1.55
CA VAL A 44 13.56 14.21 -2.88
C VAL A 44 15.01 13.75 -2.87
N ASP A 45 15.46 13.14 -3.97
CA ASP A 45 16.86 12.82 -4.24
C ASP A 45 17.25 13.22 -5.67
N GLY A 46 18.54 13.19 -5.98
CA GLY A 46 19.09 13.64 -7.26
C GLY A 46 18.75 12.77 -8.48
N HIS A 47 18.01 11.67 -8.31
CA HIS A 47 17.66 10.76 -9.41
C HIS A 47 16.25 11.01 -9.96
N LEU A 48 15.51 11.95 -9.38
CA LEU A 48 14.19 12.37 -9.83
C LEU A 48 14.30 13.57 -10.78
N SER A 49 13.52 13.53 -11.84
CA SER A 49 13.25 14.70 -12.67
C SER A 49 12.39 15.73 -11.92
N GLU A 50 12.36 16.97 -12.41
CA GLU A 50 11.52 18.03 -11.83
C GLU A 50 10.03 17.66 -11.81
N GLU A 51 9.55 16.99 -12.87
CA GLU A 51 8.19 16.45 -12.97
C GLU A 51 7.92 15.43 -11.84
N GLU A 52 8.80 14.45 -11.67
CA GLU A 52 8.68 13.42 -10.62
C GLU A 52 8.73 14.03 -9.21
N ILE A 53 9.51 15.10 -9.00
CA ILE A 53 9.56 15.84 -7.74
C ILE A 53 8.23 16.51 -7.43
N LEU A 54 7.60 17.17 -8.41
CA LEU A 54 6.30 17.81 -8.23
C LEU A 54 5.20 16.78 -7.92
N ILE A 55 5.24 15.64 -8.62
CA ILE A 55 4.31 14.53 -8.42
C ILE A 55 4.49 13.92 -7.02
N LEU A 56 5.72 13.69 -6.58
CA LEU A 56 6.00 13.20 -5.23
C LEU A 56 5.48 14.16 -4.15
N LYS A 57 5.66 15.48 -4.33
CA LYS A 57 5.10 16.48 -3.40
C LYS A 57 3.58 16.35 -3.29
N LYS A 58 2.88 16.11 -4.41
CA LYS A 58 1.44 15.82 -4.41
C LYS A 58 1.12 14.52 -3.68
N TRP A 59 1.85 13.43 -3.94
CA TRP A 59 1.66 12.16 -3.25
C TRP A 59 1.86 12.26 -1.73
N ASN A 60 2.81 13.08 -1.28
CA ASN A 60 3.04 13.31 0.15
C ASN A 60 1.86 13.99 0.86
N GLN A 61 1.03 14.75 0.15
CA GLN A 61 -0.22 15.30 0.73
C GLN A 61 -1.26 14.22 1.05
N TYR A 62 -1.07 13.00 0.52
CA TYR A 62 -1.93 11.84 0.76
C TYR A 62 -1.30 10.83 1.73
N GLU A 63 -0.20 11.16 2.39
CA GLU A 63 0.38 10.31 3.42
C GLU A 63 -0.66 9.95 4.50
N GLY A 64 -0.82 8.65 4.74
CA GLY A 64 -1.77 8.12 5.72
C GLY A 64 -3.25 8.22 5.32
N LYS A 65 -3.58 8.78 4.14
CA LYS A 65 -4.96 8.90 3.66
C LYS A 65 -5.38 7.66 2.88
N LEU A 66 -6.63 7.26 3.08
CA LEU A 66 -7.26 6.15 2.37
C LEU A 66 -7.95 6.66 1.10
N LEU A 67 -7.56 6.12 -0.05
CA LEU A 67 -8.04 6.54 -1.36
C LEU A 67 -8.95 5.49 -2.00
N THR A 68 -9.81 5.93 -2.92
CA THR A 68 -10.58 5.06 -3.81
C THR A 68 -9.73 4.63 -5.01
N ALA A 69 -10.13 3.58 -5.72
CA ALA A 69 -9.49 3.16 -6.97
C ALA A 69 -9.43 4.31 -8.01
N TRP A 70 -10.50 5.11 -8.13
CA TRP A 70 -10.52 6.28 -9.01
C TRP A 70 -9.47 7.31 -8.63
N GLN A 71 -9.36 7.62 -7.33
CA GLN A 71 -8.33 8.54 -6.85
C GLN A 71 -6.91 8.01 -7.11
N ILE A 72 -6.68 6.70 -7.01
CA ILE A 72 -5.39 6.09 -7.36
C ILE A 72 -5.07 6.25 -8.84
N VAL A 73 -6.04 5.96 -9.71
CA VAL A 73 -5.87 6.14 -11.17
C VAL A 73 -5.53 7.59 -11.50
N ASP A 74 -6.21 8.56 -10.89
CA ASP A 74 -5.94 9.98 -11.09
C ASP A 74 -4.61 10.45 -10.48
N LEU A 75 -4.19 9.81 -9.38
CA LEU A 75 -2.98 10.18 -8.66
C LEU A 75 -1.71 9.61 -9.30
N PHE A 76 -1.77 8.45 -9.95
CA PHE A 76 -0.60 7.73 -10.48
C PHE A 76 -0.41 7.88 -11.99
N HIS A 77 -1.45 8.22 -12.74
CA HIS A 77 -1.34 8.39 -14.19
C HIS A 77 -0.99 9.84 -14.56
N HIS A 78 0.16 10.03 -15.21
CA HIS A 78 0.70 11.33 -15.62
C HIS A 78 1.21 11.26 -17.05
N ASP A 79 0.50 11.87 -18.01
CA ASP A 79 0.90 11.93 -19.42
C ASP A 79 1.37 10.58 -20.00
N ASN A 80 0.52 9.56 -19.87
CA ASN A 80 0.82 8.17 -20.25
C ASN A 80 2.02 7.53 -19.53
N LYS A 81 2.52 8.15 -18.45
CA LYS A 81 3.50 7.58 -17.53
C LYS A 81 2.82 7.14 -16.24
N VAL A 82 3.35 6.08 -15.65
CA VAL A 82 2.90 5.48 -14.37
C VAL A 82 4.12 5.09 -13.54
N PRO A 83 3.98 4.80 -12.23
CA PRO A 83 5.09 4.29 -11.43
C PRO A 83 5.74 3.07 -12.10
N VAL A 84 7.07 3.00 -12.07
CA VAL A 84 7.84 1.88 -12.69
C VAL A 84 7.35 0.52 -12.17
N TRP A 85 7.06 0.44 -10.87
CA TRP A 85 6.56 -0.75 -10.18
C TRP A 85 5.67 -0.33 -9.02
N ILE A 86 4.71 -1.19 -8.68
CA ILE A 86 3.75 -1.04 -7.58
C ILE A 86 3.53 -2.41 -6.93
N ASP A 87 4.16 -2.62 -5.79
CA ASP A 87 3.88 -3.76 -4.93
C ASP A 87 2.55 -3.55 -4.20
N MET A 88 1.63 -4.49 -4.39
CA MET A 88 0.32 -4.53 -3.76
C MET A 88 0.29 -5.57 -2.65
N THR A 89 -0.08 -5.14 -1.45
CA THR A 89 -0.28 -6.01 -0.30
C THR A 89 -1.54 -5.60 0.45
N ILE A 90 -2.29 -6.57 0.99
CA ILE A 90 -3.37 -6.23 1.93
C ILE A 90 -2.74 -5.81 3.26
N TYR A 91 -3.00 -4.58 3.68
CA TYR A 91 -2.48 -4.01 4.92
C TYR A 91 -3.44 -4.22 6.10
N GLU A 92 -4.74 -4.21 5.81
CA GLU A 92 -5.78 -4.41 6.82
C GLU A 92 -7.03 -5.00 6.18
N ALA A 93 -7.68 -5.94 6.87
CA ALA A 93 -9.03 -6.40 6.59
C ALA A 93 -9.93 -6.12 7.80
N ARG A 94 -11.03 -5.41 7.55
CA ARG A 94 -12.11 -5.10 8.48
C ARG A 94 -13.45 -5.58 7.90
N PRO A 95 -14.50 -5.72 8.72
CA PRO A 95 -15.80 -6.20 8.25
C PRO A 95 -16.40 -5.40 7.08
N ASP A 96 -16.09 -4.12 6.96
CA ASP A 96 -16.68 -3.19 5.99
C ASP A 96 -15.70 -2.70 4.91
N VAL A 97 -14.40 -3.04 5.03
CA VAL A 97 -13.35 -2.49 4.16
C VAL A 97 -12.08 -3.33 4.19
N THR A 98 -11.48 -3.47 3.01
CA THR A 98 -10.11 -3.98 2.85
C THR A 98 -9.19 -2.84 2.45
N VAL A 99 -8.11 -2.64 3.20
CA VAL A 99 -7.09 -1.63 2.91
C VAL A 99 -5.92 -2.31 2.21
N ILE A 100 -5.61 -1.83 1.01
CA ILE A 100 -4.49 -2.29 0.18
C ILE A 100 -3.39 -1.23 0.25
N ASN A 101 -2.18 -1.63 0.60
CA ASN A 101 -1.00 -0.79 0.49
C ASN A 101 -0.39 -0.92 -0.91
N LEU A 102 -0.14 0.22 -1.53
CA LEU A 102 0.57 0.37 -2.79
C LEU A 102 1.96 0.91 -2.48
N PHE A 103 2.92 -0.01 -2.31
CA PHE A 103 4.32 0.36 -2.17
C PHE A 103 4.92 0.55 -3.56
N CYS A 104 5.41 1.73 -3.91
CA CYS A 104 5.68 2.04 -5.32
C CYS A 104 6.95 2.84 -5.57
N SER A 105 7.44 2.74 -6.81
CA SER A 105 8.48 3.64 -7.32
C SER A 105 7.98 5.08 -7.37
N ARG A 106 8.86 6.03 -7.05
CA ARG A 106 8.66 7.45 -7.35
C ARG A 106 8.91 7.82 -8.80
N ARG A 107 9.64 6.96 -9.53
CA ARG A 107 10.00 7.19 -10.92
C ARG A 107 8.85 6.77 -11.83
N LEU A 108 8.62 7.55 -12.87
CA LEU A 108 7.52 7.35 -13.81
C LEU A 108 8.05 6.92 -15.17
N ARG A 109 7.32 6.01 -15.82
CA ARG A 109 7.73 5.42 -17.09
C ARG A 109 6.57 5.25 -18.04
N HIS A 110 6.86 5.35 -19.33
CA HIS A 110 5.92 4.93 -20.34
C HIS A 110 5.79 3.40 -20.33
N GLU A 111 4.73 2.91 -20.96
CA GLU A 111 4.40 1.48 -20.92
C GLU A 111 5.49 0.59 -21.52
N ALA A 112 6.12 1.04 -22.61
CA ALA A 112 7.18 0.31 -23.28
C ALA A 112 8.42 0.07 -22.39
N GLU A 113 8.56 0.82 -21.29
CA GLU A 113 9.68 0.75 -20.36
C GLU A 113 9.32 -0.04 -19.08
N LEU A 114 8.09 -0.56 -18.97
CA LEU A 114 7.66 -1.40 -17.85
C LEU A 114 8.11 -2.85 -18.11
N MET A 115 9.23 -3.24 -17.51
CA MET A 115 9.85 -4.56 -17.71
C MET A 115 9.23 -5.64 -16.80
N HIS A 116 7.93 -5.90 -16.91
CA HIS A 116 7.23 -6.89 -16.06
C HIS A 116 6.19 -7.71 -16.82
N GLN A 117 6.12 -9.02 -16.53
CA GLN A 117 5.08 -9.92 -17.03
C GLN A 117 3.76 -9.75 -16.26
N GLY A 118 2.64 -10.10 -16.88
CA GLY A 118 1.32 -10.07 -16.23
C GLY A 118 0.64 -8.72 -16.34
N VAL A 119 0.41 -8.06 -15.19
CA VAL A 119 -0.41 -6.84 -15.07
C VAL A 119 0.44 -5.63 -14.64
N PRO A 120 1.41 -5.18 -15.46
CA PRO A 120 2.32 -4.10 -15.08
C PRO A 120 1.56 -2.78 -14.82
N PRO A 121 2.03 -1.89 -13.93
CA PRO A 121 3.23 -2.02 -13.11
C PRO A 121 2.98 -2.76 -11.79
N PHE A 122 1.86 -3.49 -11.65
CA PHE A 122 1.46 -4.08 -10.38
C PHE A 122 2.10 -5.45 -10.12
N HIS A 123 2.57 -5.63 -8.88
CA HIS A 123 3.09 -6.88 -8.36
C HIS A 123 2.27 -7.28 -7.14
N VAL A 124 1.61 -8.43 -7.23
CA VAL A 124 0.72 -8.92 -6.17
C VAL A 124 1.53 -9.74 -5.17
N LEU A 125 1.50 -9.33 -3.89
CA LEU A 125 2.28 -9.95 -2.83
C LEU A 125 1.40 -10.21 -1.60
N VAL A 126 1.76 -11.23 -0.82
CA VAL A 126 1.20 -11.46 0.52
C VAL A 126 2.29 -11.16 1.55
N SER A 127 1.97 -10.28 2.49
CA SER A 127 2.87 -9.92 3.58
C SER A 127 2.90 -11.07 4.60
N ILE A 128 3.99 -11.82 4.64
CA ILE A 128 4.19 -12.92 5.61
C ILE A 128 4.83 -12.35 6.89
N PRO A 129 4.30 -12.66 8.09
CA PRO A 129 4.90 -12.21 9.34
C PRO A 129 6.30 -12.81 9.53
N PRO A 130 7.26 -12.06 10.10
CA PRO A 130 8.55 -12.64 10.50
C PRO A 130 8.34 -13.69 11.60
N GLU A 131 9.27 -14.63 11.74
CA GLU A 131 9.14 -15.79 12.64
C GLU A 131 8.78 -15.41 14.08
N ASN A 132 9.31 -14.31 14.61
CA ASN A 132 9.02 -13.85 15.97
C ASN A 132 7.61 -13.24 16.16
N LEU A 133 6.87 -13.01 15.07
CA LEU A 133 5.48 -12.51 15.06
C LEU A 133 4.51 -13.51 14.43
N LYS A 134 5.01 -14.69 14.02
CA LYS A 134 4.26 -15.68 13.27
C LYS A 134 3.22 -16.33 14.18
N ALA A 135 1.96 -16.09 13.88
CA ALA A 135 0.82 -16.73 14.51
C ALA A 135 -0.07 -17.27 13.39
N GLU A 136 -0.13 -18.60 13.27
CA GLU A 136 -0.85 -19.29 12.21
C GLU A 136 -2.08 -20.02 12.73
N ILE A 137 -3.10 -20.09 11.90
CA ILE A 137 -4.25 -20.98 12.08
C ILE A 137 -4.30 -21.88 10.84
N ASN A 138 -4.09 -23.18 11.02
CA ASN A 138 -4.09 -24.18 9.94
C ASN A 138 -3.17 -23.80 8.77
N GLY A 139 -1.95 -23.33 9.05
CA GLY A 139 -0.98 -22.95 8.03
C GLY A 139 -1.24 -21.61 7.34
N ARG A 140 -2.23 -20.83 7.82
CA ARG A 140 -2.60 -19.50 7.27
C ARG A 140 -2.32 -18.38 8.27
N PHE A 141 -2.00 -17.20 7.75
CA PHE A 141 -1.61 -16.03 8.53
C PHE A 141 -2.75 -15.02 8.75
N ASP A 142 -2.60 -14.17 9.78
CA ASP A 142 -3.45 -13.00 9.95
C ASP A 142 -2.99 -11.85 9.04
N VAL A 143 -3.79 -11.43 8.08
CA VAL A 143 -3.46 -10.29 7.21
C VAL A 143 -3.22 -8.99 7.99
N ASN A 144 -3.81 -8.86 9.19
CA ASN A 144 -3.71 -7.67 10.02
C ASN A 144 -2.42 -7.60 10.86
N TRP A 145 -1.54 -8.59 10.78
CA TRP A 145 -0.35 -8.68 11.64
C TRP A 145 0.53 -7.41 11.56
N LYS A 146 0.74 -6.89 10.34
CA LYS A 146 1.61 -5.74 10.09
C LYS A 146 1.04 -4.48 10.72
N LYS A 147 -0.27 -4.22 10.52
CA LYS A 147 -0.95 -3.08 11.14
C LYS A 147 -0.91 -3.15 12.67
N LYS A 148 -1.11 -4.34 13.26
CA LYS A 148 -1.00 -4.55 14.72
C LYS A 148 0.41 -4.23 15.21
N HIS A 149 1.43 -4.70 14.50
CA HIS A 149 2.83 -4.44 14.81
C HIS A 149 3.18 -2.94 14.71
N ASP A 150 2.83 -2.28 13.60
CA ASP A 150 3.06 -0.84 13.40
C ASP A 150 2.36 0.01 14.47
N GLY A 151 1.15 -0.39 14.87
CA GLY A 151 0.40 0.26 15.94
C GLY A 151 1.07 0.15 17.31
N ASN A 152 1.75 -0.97 17.59
CA ASN A 152 2.49 -1.18 18.82
C ASN A 152 3.83 -0.41 18.87
N GLN A 153 4.42 -0.10 17.72
CA GLN A 153 5.67 0.66 17.63
C GLN A 153 5.47 2.18 17.71
N LYS A 154 4.28 2.71 17.38
CA LYS A 154 4.01 4.13 17.56
C LYS A 154 4.08 4.48 19.05
N PRO A 155 4.90 5.46 19.48
CA PRO A 155 4.96 5.84 20.89
C PRO A 155 3.55 6.23 21.35
N LYS A 156 3.11 5.69 22.49
CA LYS A 156 1.88 6.08 23.23
C LYS A 156 2.01 7.53 23.76
N GLY A 157 2.32 8.47 22.87
CA GLY A 157 3.14 9.67 23.09
C GLY A 157 2.51 10.79 23.89
N ILE A 158 1.24 10.66 24.28
CA ILE A 158 0.55 11.67 25.08
C ILE A 158 -0.06 11.04 26.34
N LEU A 159 -0.78 9.92 26.19
CA LEU A 159 -1.42 9.22 27.30
C LEU A 159 -0.42 8.64 28.33
N ASN A 160 0.73 8.12 27.88
CA ASN A 160 1.75 7.62 28.82
C ASN A 160 2.54 8.75 29.51
N ARG A 161 2.63 9.94 28.90
CA ARG A 161 3.23 11.13 29.53
C ARG A 161 2.30 11.68 30.61
N LEU A 162 0.99 11.77 30.34
CA LEU A 162 -0.02 12.19 31.31
C LEU A 162 -0.18 11.19 32.48
N LYS A 163 -0.17 9.87 32.21
CA LYS A 163 -0.22 8.87 33.30
C LYS A 163 0.98 8.92 34.24
N LYS A 164 2.16 9.35 33.76
CA LYS A 164 3.34 9.58 34.62
C LYS A 164 3.23 10.84 35.49
N LEU A 165 2.46 11.84 35.07
CA LEU A 165 2.21 13.06 35.86
C LEU A 165 1.17 12.81 36.95
N ILE A 166 0.12 12.02 36.67
CA ILE A 166 -0.93 11.70 37.65
C ILE A 166 -0.43 10.75 38.74
N LYS A 167 0.52 9.84 38.43
CA LYS A 167 1.15 8.96 39.44
C LYS A 167 2.18 9.63 40.34
N LYS A 168 2.45 10.93 40.15
CA LYS A 168 3.43 11.71 40.93
C LYS A 168 2.78 12.69 41.92
N ASN A 169 1.46 12.67 42.05
CA ASN A 169 0.69 13.31 43.13
C ASN A 169 0.06 12.22 44.00
#